data_AF-A0A6G7X6U1-F1
#
_entry.id   AF-A0A6G7X6U1-F1
#
_cell.length_a   1.000
_cell.length_b   1.000
_cell.length_c   1.000
_cell.angle_alpha   90.00
_cell.angle_beta   90.00
_cell.angle_gamma   90.00
#
_symmetry.space_group_name_H-M   'P 1'
#
loop_
_entity.id
_entity.type
_entity.pdbx_description
1 polymer ?
#
loop_
_entity_poly.entity_id
_entity_poly.type
_entity_poly.pdbx_seq_one_letter_code
_entity_poly.pdbx_strand_id
1 'polypeptide(L)'
;MSPTEENYLKNLFYLENKLGEATVNELSKSLDIKMSTVNSMMKKFAEKGLIHYESYKPLKLTELGRQQAALILRKHRLTEMFLYERMGLGWEEVHSIAEQIEHIDSTVFFDRMDELLNHPHIDPHGSPIPDKKGNIPQIDYHRLSDCKIGETVTLSAVIDSSEDFLNFLSKRSLTLGVKLTIESVENFDGSMTVDHQQKTSEVLSKFVCDRLLVVKL
;
A
#
# COMPACT_ATOMS: atom_id res chain seq x y z
N MET A 1 3.89 21.41 3.08
CA MET A 1 4.21 20.94 1.71
C MET A 1 2.94 21.12 0.88
N SER A 2 2.97 21.39 -0.43
CA SER A 2 1.69 21.45 -1.17
C SER A 2 1.14 20.04 -1.43
N PRO A 3 -0.17 19.85 -1.64
CA PRO A 3 -0.74 18.53 -1.96
C PRO A 3 -0.04 17.85 -3.15
N THR A 4 0.31 18.64 -4.17
CA THR A 4 1.10 18.15 -5.32
C THR A 4 2.48 17.65 -4.89
N GLU A 5 3.20 18.40 -4.05
CA GLU A 5 4.51 17.95 -3.56
C GLU A 5 4.38 16.67 -2.71
N GLU A 6 3.35 16.58 -1.87
CA GLU A 6 3.09 15.37 -1.07
C GLU A 6 2.84 14.15 -1.96
N ASN A 7 2.03 14.29 -3.01
CA ASN A 7 1.75 13.21 -3.96
C ASN A 7 2.99 12.72 -4.71
N TYR A 8 3.89 13.63 -5.10
CA TYR A 8 5.16 13.25 -5.72
C TYR A 8 6.06 12.48 -4.75
N LEU A 9 6.16 12.97 -3.50
CA LEU A 9 7.01 12.36 -2.50
C LEU A 9 6.49 10.98 -2.09
N LYS A 10 5.17 10.84 -1.90
CA LYS A 10 4.46 9.58 -1.62
C LYS A 10 4.68 8.57 -2.74
N ASN A 11 4.49 8.97 -4.00
CA ASN A 11 4.70 8.08 -5.16
C ASN A 11 6.16 7.67 -5.34
N LEU A 12 7.11 8.60 -5.16
CA LEU A 12 8.53 8.27 -5.22
C LEU A 12 8.90 7.24 -4.16
N PHE A 13 8.42 7.42 -2.92
CA PHE A 13 8.62 6.48 -1.83
C PHE A 13 8.01 5.11 -2.11
N TYR A 14 6.78 5.06 -2.67
CA TYR A 14 6.15 3.82 -3.08
C TYR A 14 6.97 3.08 -4.14
N LEU A 15 7.39 3.77 -5.20
CA LEU A 15 8.18 3.18 -6.30
C LEU A 15 9.52 2.63 -5.82
N GLU A 16 10.25 3.41 -5.00
CA GLU A 16 11.54 2.98 -4.46
C GLU A 16 11.40 1.73 -3.58
N ASN A 17 10.36 1.65 -2.73
CA ASN A 17 10.11 0.44 -1.92
C ASN A 17 9.69 -0.76 -2.77
N LYS A 18 8.97 -0.54 -3.88
CA LYS A 18 8.45 -1.61 -4.74
C LYS A 18 9.51 -2.17 -5.70
N LEU A 19 10.34 -1.31 -6.27
CA LEU A 19 11.27 -1.64 -7.35
C LEU A 19 12.74 -1.63 -6.90
N GLY A 20 13.03 -1.14 -5.68
CA GLY A 20 14.38 -0.92 -5.16
C GLY A 20 15.01 0.39 -5.62
N GLU A 21 14.56 0.93 -6.75
CA GLU A 21 14.95 2.22 -7.29
C GLU A 21 13.79 2.88 -8.02
N ALA A 22 13.83 4.20 -8.19
CA ALA A 22 12.79 4.92 -8.92
C ALA A 22 13.41 5.85 -9.94
N THR A 23 12.86 5.88 -11.15
CA THR A 23 13.29 6.75 -12.23
C THR A 23 12.25 7.84 -12.51
N VAL A 24 12.69 8.91 -13.18
CA VAL A 24 11.79 9.97 -13.67
C VAL A 24 10.69 9.41 -14.57
N ASN A 25 11.00 8.39 -15.36
CA ASN A 25 10.05 7.74 -16.27
C ASN A 25 8.98 6.95 -15.50
N GLU A 26 9.38 6.18 -14.47
CA GLU A 26 8.43 5.45 -13.62
C GLU A 26 7.54 6.40 -12.83
N LEU A 27 8.11 7.45 -12.24
CA LEU A 27 7.34 8.45 -11.51
C LEU A 27 6.38 9.21 -12.42
N SER A 28 6.80 9.51 -13.66
CA SER A 28 5.97 10.11 -14.71
C SER A 28 4.77 9.24 -15.08
N LYS A 29 4.98 7.92 -15.23
CA LYS A 29 3.90 6.95 -15.49
C LYS A 29 2.97 6.77 -14.30
N SER A 30 3.53 6.70 -13.08
CA SER A 30 2.76 6.51 -11.84
C SER A 30 1.83 7.68 -11.55
N LEU A 31 2.28 8.91 -11.82
CA LEU A 31 1.52 10.14 -11.59
C LEU A 31 0.71 10.61 -12.81
N ASP A 32 0.80 9.90 -13.95
CA ASP A 32 0.21 10.28 -15.24
C ASP A 32 0.50 11.74 -15.66
N ILE A 33 1.78 12.10 -15.68
CA ILE A 33 2.25 13.46 -16.02
C ILE A 33 3.50 13.42 -16.89
N LYS A 34 3.82 14.55 -17.53
CA LYS A 34 5.02 14.66 -18.39
C LYS A 34 6.32 14.54 -17.57
N MET A 35 7.30 13.80 -18.11
CA MET A 35 8.65 13.67 -17.53
C MET A 35 9.35 15.02 -17.28
N SER A 36 9.08 16.04 -18.12
CA SER A 36 9.64 17.38 -17.92
C SER A 36 9.14 18.04 -16.64
N THR A 37 7.85 17.85 -16.31
CA THR A 37 7.24 18.32 -15.05
C THR A 37 7.86 17.58 -13.87
N VAL A 38 8.07 16.27 -13.99
CA VAL A 38 8.74 15.47 -12.96
C VAL A 38 10.16 15.95 -12.71
N ASN A 39 10.96 16.14 -13.76
CA ASN A 39 12.32 16.65 -13.62
C ASN A 39 12.38 18.00 -12.90
N SER A 40 11.44 18.90 -13.20
CA SER A 40 11.35 20.20 -12.52
C SER A 40 11.09 20.03 -11.01
N MET A 41 10.13 19.17 -10.65
CA MET A 41 9.83 18.88 -9.24
C MET A 41 11.00 18.20 -8.52
N MET A 42 11.69 17.27 -9.17
CA MET A 42 12.84 16.58 -8.57
C MET A 42 14.01 17.53 -8.29
N LYS A 43 14.28 18.50 -9.17
CA LYS A 43 15.25 19.57 -8.89
C LYS A 43 14.86 20.37 -7.64
N LYS A 44 13.59 20.75 -7.53
CA LYS A 44 13.06 21.44 -6.34
C LYS A 44 13.18 20.58 -5.07
N PHE A 45 12.95 19.28 -5.15
CA PHE A 45 13.12 18.36 -4.02
C PHE A 45 14.58 18.23 -3.60
N ALA A 46 15.51 18.25 -4.56
CA ALA A 46 16.95 18.25 -4.27
C ALA A 46 17.38 19.54 -3.55
N GLU A 47 16.90 20.70 -4.00
CA GLU A 47 17.12 21.99 -3.32
C GLU A 47 16.57 22.00 -1.89
N LYS A 48 15.46 21.27 -1.64
CA LYS A 48 14.87 21.07 -0.31
C LYS A 48 15.54 19.96 0.51
N GLY A 49 16.55 19.27 -0.03
CA GLY A 49 17.23 18.16 0.65
C GLY A 49 16.40 16.89 0.82
N LEU A 50 15.33 16.71 0.04
CA LEU A 50 14.43 15.55 0.15
C LEU A 50 14.89 14.36 -0.70
N ILE A 51 15.66 14.63 -1.76
CA ILE A 51 16.21 13.59 -2.64
C ILE A 51 17.67 13.87 -2.96
N HIS A 52 18.41 12.80 -3.25
CA HIS A 52 19.65 12.87 -4.02
C HIS A 52 19.29 12.82 -5.51
N TYR A 53 19.53 13.93 -6.21
CA TYR A 53 19.28 14.04 -7.64
C TYR A 53 20.58 14.08 -8.42
N GLU A 54 20.74 13.15 -9.35
CA GLU A 54 21.82 13.13 -10.31
C GLU A 54 21.26 12.84 -11.71
N SER A 55 21.71 13.59 -12.71
CA SER A 55 21.28 13.40 -14.10
C SER A 55 21.54 11.96 -14.56
N TYR A 56 20.55 11.36 -15.21
CA TYR A 56 20.59 9.99 -15.74
C TYR A 56 20.74 8.88 -14.70
N LYS A 57 20.61 9.18 -13.41
CA LYS A 57 20.61 8.17 -12.35
C LYS A 57 19.21 8.00 -11.74
N PRO A 58 18.95 6.87 -11.05
CA PRO A 58 17.75 6.71 -10.25
C PRO A 58 17.64 7.80 -9.18
N LEU A 59 16.40 8.24 -8.95
CA LEU A 59 16.00 9.12 -7.87
C LEU A 59 16.13 8.35 -6.54
N LYS A 60 16.80 8.95 -5.56
CA LYS A 60 16.94 8.36 -4.23
C LYS A 60 16.45 9.32 -3.17
N LEU A 61 15.59 8.83 -2.27
CA LEU A 61 15.16 9.65 -1.13
C LEU A 61 16.31 9.80 -0.13
N THR A 62 16.47 11.01 0.40
CA THR A 62 17.27 11.24 1.60
C THR A 62 16.53 10.68 2.83
N GLU A 63 17.19 10.60 3.98
CA GLU A 63 16.51 10.24 5.24
C GLU A 63 15.35 11.18 5.55
N LEU A 64 15.55 12.50 5.34
CA LEU A 64 14.49 13.51 5.50
C LEU A 64 13.33 13.27 4.54
N GLY A 65 13.61 12.96 3.27
CA GLY A 65 12.59 12.65 2.27
C GLY A 65 11.79 11.41 2.62
N ARG A 66 12.46 10.32 3.05
CA ARG A 66 11.79 9.10 3.53
C ARG A 66 10.89 9.38 4.72
N GLN A 67 11.39 10.12 5.70
CA GLN A 67 10.62 10.48 6.89
C GLN A 67 9.36 11.26 6.53
N GLN A 68 9.48 12.29 5.67
CA GLN A 68 8.33 13.07 5.24
C GLN A 68 7.33 12.24 4.43
N ALA A 69 7.80 11.38 3.53
CA ALA A 69 6.94 10.46 2.80
C ALA A 69 6.17 9.50 3.73
N ALA A 70 6.86 8.94 4.74
CA ALA A 70 6.25 8.06 5.72
C ALA A 70 5.19 8.78 6.58
N LEU A 71 5.40 10.05 6.91
CA LEU A 71 4.41 10.84 7.65
C LEU A 71 3.16 11.16 6.80
N ILE A 72 3.32 11.40 5.49
CA ILE A 72 2.18 11.53 4.57
C ILE A 72 1.41 10.20 4.51
N LEU A 73 2.13 9.08 4.37
CA LEU A 73 1.54 7.75 4.37
C LEU A 73 0.82 7.41 5.68
N ARG A 74 1.34 7.86 6.82
CA ARG A 74 0.67 7.74 8.12
C ARG A 74 -0.68 8.46 8.13
N LYS A 75 -0.74 9.70 7.63
CA LYS A 75 -2.01 10.46 7.54
C LYS A 75 -3.04 9.73 6.67
N HIS A 76 -2.60 9.22 5.51
CA HIS A 76 -3.43 8.42 4.60
C HIS A 76 -4.05 7.22 5.32
N ARG A 77 -3.20 6.36 5.87
CA ARG A 77 -3.60 5.09 6.46
C ARG A 77 -4.44 5.23 7.74
N LEU A 78 -4.14 6.23 8.57
CA LEU A 78 -4.99 6.57 9.71
C LEU A 78 -6.38 7.02 9.24
N THR A 79 -6.44 7.79 8.16
CA THR A 79 -7.71 8.23 7.59
C THR A 79 -8.51 7.04 7.05
N GLU A 80 -7.88 6.16 6.26
CA GLU A 80 -8.54 4.94 5.78
C GLU A 80 -9.09 4.11 6.94
N MET A 81 -8.28 3.92 7.98
CA MET A 81 -8.70 3.17 9.16
C MET A 81 -9.85 3.84 9.92
N PHE A 82 -9.82 5.17 10.05
CA PHE A 82 -10.91 5.92 10.69
C PHE A 82 -12.22 5.81 9.91
N LEU A 83 -12.16 6.00 8.60
CA LEU A 83 -13.32 5.88 7.71
C LEU A 83 -13.91 4.47 7.77
N TYR A 84 -13.06 3.45 7.79
CA TYR A 84 -13.48 2.06 7.91
C TYR A 84 -14.07 1.74 9.30
N GLU A 85 -13.31 1.89 10.38
CA GLU A 85 -13.73 1.43 11.71
C GLU A 85 -14.76 2.33 12.39
N ARG A 86 -14.67 3.65 12.20
CA ARG A 86 -15.51 4.61 12.93
C ARG A 86 -16.69 5.08 12.12
N MET A 87 -16.57 5.13 10.79
CA MET A 87 -17.65 5.58 9.91
C MET A 87 -18.35 4.44 9.17
N GLY A 88 -17.78 3.23 9.18
CA GLY A 88 -18.41 2.04 8.59
C GLY A 88 -18.41 2.04 7.07
N LEU A 89 -17.49 2.76 6.43
CA LEU A 89 -17.32 2.72 4.96
C LEU A 89 -16.65 1.42 4.53
N GLY A 90 -16.89 1.01 3.29
CA GLY A 90 -16.24 -0.17 2.71
C GLY A 90 -14.74 0.08 2.47
N TRP A 91 -13.90 -0.92 2.71
CA TRP A 91 -12.45 -0.85 2.42
C TRP A 91 -12.15 -0.53 0.94
N GLU A 92 -13.09 -0.78 0.03
CA GLU A 92 -13.05 -0.40 -1.39
C GLU A 92 -13.26 1.11 -1.63
N GLU A 93 -13.90 1.82 -0.69
CA GLU A 93 -14.29 3.23 -0.84
C GLU A 93 -13.31 4.18 -0.15
N VAL A 94 -12.68 3.74 0.95
CA VAL A 94 -11.91 4.61 1.86
C VAL A 94 -10.72 5.30 1.19
N HIS A 95 -10.10 4.66 0.21
CA HIS A 95 -8.87 5.15 -0.42
C HIS A 95 -9.06 6.54 -1.07
N SER A 96 -10.10 6.67 -1.89
CA SER A 96 -10.39 7.91 -2.65
C SER A 96 -10.70 9.11 -1.73
N ILE A 97 -11.26 8.84 -0.55
CA ILE A 97 -11.60 9.85 0.44
C ILE A 97 -10.35 10.19 1.26
N ALA A 98 -9.55 9.19 1.63
CA ALA A 98 -8.30 9.37 2.36
C ALA A 98 -7.30 10.24 1.57
N GLU A 99 -7.20 10.09 0.25
CA GLU A 99 -6.37 10.96 -0.60
C GLU A 99 -6.75 12.44 -0.52
N GLN A 100 -8.02 12.76 -0.26
CA GLN A 100 -8.46 14.15 -0.13
C GLN A 100 -8.13 14.72 1.25
N ILE A 101 -8.19 13.88 2.29
CA ILE A 101 -8.04 14.29 3.68
C ILE A 101 -6.56 14.33 4.11
N GLU A 102 -5.69 13.46 3.58
CA GLU A 102 -4.28 13.34 3.99
C GLU A 102 -3.50 14.65 3.88
N HIS A 103 -3.92 15.53 2.97
CA HIS A 103 -3.28 16.82 2.70
C HIS A 103 -3.62 17.93 3.71
N ILE A 104 -4.49 17.65 4.69
CA ILE A 104 -4.76 18.59 5.78
C ILE A 104 -3.46 18.83 6.57
N ASP A 105 -3.10 20.10 6.76
CA ASP A 105 -1.91 20.49 7.52
C ASP A 105 -2.26 20.69 9.00
N SER A 106 -2.64 19.59 9.66
CA SER A 106 -2.98 19.60 11.09
C SER A 106 -2.52 18.32 11.76
N THR A 107 -1.40 18.38 12.48
CA THR A 107 -0.90 17.25 13.28
C THR A 107 -1.89 16.85 14.36
N VAL A 108 -2.54 17.82 15.00
CA VAL A 108 -3.55 17.58 16.05
C VAL A 108 -4.74 16.76 15.53
N PHE A 109 -5.16 16.99 14.28
CA PHE A 109 -6.25 16.24 13.65
C PHE A 109 -5.91 14.74 13.54
N PHE A 110 -4.74 14.41 12.98
CA PHE A 110 -4.32 13.02 12.80
C PHE A 110 -3.90 12.36 14.11
N ASP A 111 -3.31 13.11 15.04
CA ASP A 111 -3.00 12.60 16.38
C ASP A 111 -4.27 12.22 17.14
N ARG A 112 -5.33 13.04 17.04
CA ARG A 112 -6.61 12.72 17.65
C ARG A 112 -7.28 11.52 16.98
N MET A 113 -7.15 11.40 15.66
CA MET A 113 -7.63 10.24 14.91
C MET A 113 -6.94 8.95 15.35
N ASP A 114 -5.61 8.97 15.48
CA ASP A 114 -4.80 7.85 15.98
C ASP A 114 -5.22 7.41 17.40
N GLU A 115 -5.44 8.37 18.31
CA GLU A 115 -5.96 8.10 19.65
C GLU A 115 -7.36 7.49 19.63
N LEU A 116 -8.27 8.04 18.81
CA LEU A 116 -9.63 7.53 18.67
C LEU A 116 -9.67 6.12 18.08
N LEU A 117 -8.64 5.71 17.36
CA LEU A 117 -8.46 4.36 16.84
C LEU A 117 -7.71 3.42 17.80
N ASN A 118 -7.37 3.87 19.01
CA ASN A 118 -6.52 3.13 19.96
C ASN A 118 -5.14 2.76 19.38
N HIS A 119 -4.51 3.67 18.62
CA HIS A 119 -3.17 3.50 18.05
C HIS A 119 -3.00 2.25 17.16
N PRO A 120 -3.74 2.16 16.04
CA PRO A 120 -3.69 1.00 15.15
C PRO A 120 -2.31 0.89 14.49
N HIS A 121 -1.91 -0.34 14.19
CA HIS A 121 -0.62 -0.63 13.54
C HIS A 121 -0.75 -1.01 12.07
N ILE A 122 -1.96 -1.27 11.58
CA ILE A 122 -2.28 -1.62 10.19
C ILE A 122 -3.53 -0.85 9.74
N ASP A 123 -3.61 -0.58 8.44
CA ASP A 123 -4.80 -0.01 7.78
C ASP A 123 -5.83 -1.12 7.40
N PRO A 124 -7.01 -0.76 6.85
CA PRO A 124 -8.03 -1.74 6.46
C PRO A 124 -7.58 -2.72 5.37
N HIS A 125 -6.51 -2.40 4.63
CA HIS A 125 -5.94 -3.23 3.57
C HIS A 125 -4.75 -4.08 4.06
N GLY A 126 -4.43 -3.98 5.35
CA GLY A 126 -3.35 -4.72 6.01
C GLY A 126 -1.96 -4.07 5.84
N SER A 127 -1.88 -2.84 5.33
CA SER A 127 -0.60 -2.16 5.23
C SER A 127 -0.20 -1.53 6.56
N PRO A 128 1.10 -1.55 6.93
CA PRO A 128 1.56 -1.06 8.24
C PRO A 128 1.43 0.45 8.37
N ILE A 129 0.86 0.96 9.47
CA ILE A 129 0.78 2.39 9.75
C ILE A 129 2.14 2.87 10.29
N PRO A 130 2.84 3.81 9.62
CA PRO A 130 4.08 4.37 10.14
C PRO A 130 3.87 5.06 11.47
N ASP A 131 4.85 5.06 12.38
CA ASP A 131 4.78 5.80 13.64
C ASP A 131 4.96 7.32 13.45
N LYS A 132 4.85 8.10 14.54
CA LYS A 132 5.05 9.56 14.51
C LYS A 132 6.47 10.01 14.12
N LYS A 133 7.44 9.09 14.08
CA LYS A 133 8.81 9.35 13.62
C LYS A 133 9.02 8.93 12.17
N GLY A 134 8.03 8.31 11.52
CA GLY A 134 8.11 7.79 10.16
C GLY A 134 8.69 6.37 10.08
N ASN A 135 8.84 5.66 11.21
CA ASN A 135 9.26 4.27 11.17
C ASN A 135 8.10 3.39 10.71
N ILE A 136 8.34 2.54 9.71
CA ILE A 136 7.33 1.61 9.20
C ILE A 136 7.59 0.23 9.83
N PRO A 137 6.61 -0.32 10.57
CA PRO A 137 6.68 -1.70 11.05
C PRO A 137 6.96 -2.67 9.90
N GLN A 138 7.98 -3.52 10.08
CA GLN A 138 8.25 -4.63 9.16
C GLN A 138 7.32 -5.79 9.52
N ILE A 139 6.53 -6.22 8.55
CA ILE A 139 5.66 -7.39 8.68
C ILE A 139 6.15 -8.43 7.67
N ASP A 140 6.35 -9.66 8.13
CA ASP A 140 6.81 -10.77 7.30
C ASP A 140 5.66 -11.34 6.48
N TYR A 141 5.26 -10.58 5.46
CA TYR A 141 4.26 -11.00 4.49
C TYR A 141 4.90 -11.81 3.36
N HIS A 142 4.22 -12.87 2.94
CA HIS A 142 4.52 -13.62 1.72
C HIS A 142 3.42 -13.41 0.69
N ARG A 143 3.73 -13.49 -0.59
CA ARG A 143 2.66 -13.55 -1.60
C ARG A 143 1.99 -14.91 -1.53
N LEU A 144 0.69 -14.94 -1.80
CA LEU A 144 -0.02 -16.21 -1.91
C LEU A 144 0.60 -17.09 -3.01
N SER A 145 1.07 -16.48 -4.11
CA SER A 145 1.75 -17.17 -5.21
C SER A 145 3.07 -17.84 -4.86
N ASP A 146 3.69 -17.46 -3.73
CA ASP A 146 4.93 -18.07 -3.24
C ASP A 146 4.65 -19.26 -2.27
N CYS A 147 3.38 -19.51 -1.95
CA CYS A 147 2.96 -20.58 -1.05
C CYS A 147 2.88 -21.94 -1.76
N LYS A 148 3.05 -23.02 -0.99
CA LYS A 148 3.08 -24.39 -1.50
C LYS A 148 1.78 -25.14 -1.22
N ILE A 149 1.51 -26.15 -2.06
CA ILE A 149 0.39 -27.07 -1.87
C ILE A 149 0.43 -27.67 -0.46
N GLY A 150 -0.72 -27.68 0.21
CA GLY A 150 -0.90 -28.16 1.57
C GLY A 150 -0.58 -27.13 2.67
N GLU A 151 0.00 -25.98 2.35
CA GLU A 151 0.17 -24.90 3.34
C GLU A 151 -1.18 -24.26 3.67
N THR A 152 -1.36 -23.89 4.94
CA THR A 152 -2.47 -23.05 5.38
C THR A 152 -1.94 -21.68 5.79
N VAL A 153 -2.55 -20.63 5.26
CA VAL A 153 -2.12 -19.25 5.43
C VAL A 153 -3.29 -18.36 5.80
N THR A 154 -3.02 -17.20 6.37
CA THR A 154 -4.04 -16.17 6.66
C THR A 154 -3.87 -15.00 5.70
N LEU A 155 -4.90 -14.68 4.92
CA LEU A 155 -4.94 -13.47 4.11
C LEU A 155 -4.85 -12.26 5.04
N SER A 156 -3.76 -11.51 4.95
CA SER A 156 -3.41 -10.50 5.95
C SER A 156 -3.20 -9.11 5.38
N ALA A 157 -2.90 -8.99 4.08
CA ALA A 157 -2.85 -7.71 3.39
C ALA A 157 -3.07 -7.85 1.88
N VAL A 158 -3.23 -6.72 1.18
CA VAL A 158 -3.29 -6.65 -0.29
C VAL A 158 -2.30 -5.60 -0.81
N ILE A 159 -1.72 -5.85 -1.99
CA ILE A 159 -0.77 -4.90 -2.63
C ILE A 159 -1.50 -3.80 -3.40
N ASP A 160 -2.73 -4.08 -3.84
CA ASP A 160 -3.53 -3.27 -4.75
C ASP A 160 -4.81 -2.85 -4.03
N SER A 161 -5.00 -1.55 -3.84
CA SER A 161 -6.19 -0.97 -3.18
C SER A 161 -7.20 -0.43 -4.20
N SER A 162 -7.11 -0.83 -5.47
CA SER A 162 -8.10 -0.43 -6.47
C SER A 162 -9.49 -0.98 -6.12
N GLU A 163 -10.49 -0.13 -6.31
CA GLU A 163 -11.89 -0.44 -6.01
C GLU A 163 -12.36 -1.73 -6.72
N ASP A 164 -11.99 -1.92 -8.00
CA ASP A 164 -12.32 -3.12 -8.77
C ASP A 164 -11.76 -4.40 -8.13
N PHE A 165 -10.50 -4.37 -7.68
CA PHE A 165 -9.85 -5.52 -7.07
C PHE A 165 -10.44 -5.84 -5.69
N LEU A 166 -10.67 -4.82 -4.86
CA LEU A 166 -11.27 -5.00 -3.53
C LEU A 166 -12.72 -5.48 -3.62
N ASN A 167 -13.49 -4.99 -4.59
CA ASN A 167 -14.82 -5.49 -4.90
C ASN A 167 -14.80 -6.95 -5.38
N PHE A 168 -13.84 -7.31 -6.22
CA PHE A 168 -13.64 -8.69 -6.68
C PHE A 168 -13.42 -9.65 -5.49
N LEU A 169 -12.58 -9.25 -4.52
CA LEU A 169 -12.31 -10.05 -3.31
C LEU A 169 -13.53 -10.14 -2.40
N SER A 170 -14.21 -9.01 -2.17
CA SER A 170 -15.38 -8.94 -1.27
C SER A 170 -16.54 -9.80 -1.75
N LYS A 171 -16.84 -9.80 -3.06
CA LYS A 171 -17.86 -10.66 -3.68
C LYS A 171 -17.58 -12.16 -3.50
N ARG A 172 -16.30 -12.51 -3.29
CA ARG A 172 -15.81 -13.87 -3.07
C ARG A 172 -15.57 -14.19 -1.61
N SER A 173 -15.91 -13.28 -0.69
CA SER A 173 -15.66 -13.48 0.75
C SER A 173 -14.17 -13.70 1.07
N LEU A 174 -13.28 -13.09 0.28
CA LEU A 174 -11.83 -13.09 0.48
C LEU A 174 -11.40 -11.80 1.19
N THR A 175 -11.81 -11.64 2.44
CA THR A 175 -11.44 -10.50 3.28
C THR A 175 -10.21 -10.83 4.12
N LEU A 176 -9.58 -9.81 4.69
CA LEU A 176 -8.48 -10.01 5.64
C LEU A 176 -8.94 -10.87 6.84
N GLY A 177 -8.02 -11.68 7.36
CA GLY A 177 -8.24 -12.65 8.43
C GLY A 177 -8.77 -14.00 7.96
N VAL A 178 -9.19 -14.15 6.70
CA VAL A 178 -9.63 -15.43 6.15
C VAL A 178 -8.45 -16.40 6.06
N LYS A 179 -8.66 -17.64 6.51
CA LYS A 179 -7.71 -18.74 6.35
C LYS A 179 -7.91 -19.39 4.98
N LEU A 180 -6.80 -19.58 4.28
CA LEU A 180 -6.73 -20.22 2.97
C LEU A 180 -5.86 -21.46 3.07
N THR A 181 -6.33 -22.59 2.55
CA THR A 181 -5.51 -23.79 2.35
C THR A 181 -5.23 -23.94 0.87
N ILE A 182 -3.96 -24.06 0.48
CA ILE A 182 -3.57 -24.22 -0.92
C ILE A 182 -3.80 -25.68 -1.32
N GLU A 183 -4.79 -25.94 -2.17
CA GLU A 183 -5.14 -27.29 -2.61
C GLU A 183 -4.34 -27.73 -3.84
N SER A 184 -4.15 -26.81 -4.79
CA SER A 184 -3.42 -27.08 -6.02
C SER A 184 -2.80 -25.82 -6.61
N VAL A 185 -1.76 -26.01 -7.42
CA VAL A 185 -1.13 -24.97 -8.23
C VAL A 185 -1.01 -25.52 -9.65
N GLU A 186 -1.61 -24.83 -10.63
CA GLU A 186 -1.55 -25.19 -12.04
C GLU A 186 -0.17 -24.83 -12.61
N ASN A 187 0.49 -25.81 -13.22
CA ASN A 187 1.86 -25.65 -13.71
C ASN A 187 1.93 -24.73 -14.94
N PHE A 188 0.87 -24.68 -15.75
CA PHE A 188 0.90 -23.91 -17.00
C PHE A 188 0.85 -22.39 -16.75
N ASP A 189 -0.06 -21.91 -15.90
CA ASP A 189 -0.30 -20.47 -15.70
C ASP A 189 -0.05 -19.99 -14.27
N GLY A 190 0.24 -20.89 -13.33
CA GLY A 190 0.44 -20.58 -11.92
C GLY A 190 -0.84 -20.21 -11.17
N SER A 191 -2.02 -20.48 -11.73
CA SER A 191 -3.28 -20.34 -11.00
C SER A 191 -3.33 -21.31 -9.82
N MET A 192 -4.01 -20.90 -8.75
CA MET A 192 -4.07 -21.65 -7.49
C MET A 192 -5.52 -21.96 -7.15
N THR A 193 -5.79 -23.18 -6.73
CA THR A 193 -7.06 -23.52 -6.08
C THR A 193 -6.86 -23.42 -4.58
N VAL A 194 -7.69 -22.59 -3.93
CA VAL A 194 -7.65 -22.39 -2.47
C VAL A 194 -8.98 -22.78 -1.86
N ASP A 195 -8.91 -23.52 -0.76
CA ASP A 195 -10.05 -23.74 0.12
C ASP A 195 -10.09 -22.62 1.17
N HIS A 196 -11.29 -22.09 1.39
CA HIS A 196 -11.55 -21.11 2.43
C HIS A 196 -12.82 -21.55 3.16
N GLN A 197 -12.71 -21.87 4.45
CA GLN A 197 -13.64 -22.64 5.29
C GLN A 197 -15.12 -22.17 5.32
N GLN A 198 -15.46 -21.10 4.61
CA GLN A 198 -16.80 -20.53 4.48
C GLN A 198 -17.49 -20.83 3.13
N LYS A 199 -16.80 -21.44 2.15
CA LYS A 199 -17.33 -21.75 0.81
C LYS A 199 -16.59 -22.92 0.15
N THR A 200 -17.06 -23.34 -1.03
CA THR A 200 -16.35 -24.28 -1.92
C THR A 200 -15.02 -23.69 -2.39
N SER A 201 -14.03 -24.53 -2.70
CA SER A 201 -12.74 -24.14 -3.25
C SER A 201 -12.88 -23.14 -4.41
N GLU A 202 -12.04 -22.11 -4.40
CA GLU A 202 -12.00 -21.07 -5.44
C GLU A 202 -10.69 -21.12 -6.23
N VAL A 203 -10.79 -20.91 -7.54
CA VAL A 203 -9.63 -20.78 -8.42
C VAL A 203 -9.26 -19.29 -8.55
N LEU A 204 -8.02 -18.98 -8.18
CA LEU A 204 -7.43 -17.66 -8.29
C LEU A 204 -6.32 -17.69 -9.35
N SER A 205 -6.35 -16.73 -10.28
CA SER A 205 -5.27 -16.61 -11.24
C SER A 205 -3.97 -16.20 -10.54
N LYS A 206 -2.82 -16.51 -11.14
CA LYS A 206 -1.53 -16.06 -10.62
C LYS A 206 -1.49 -14.54 -10.39
N PHE A 207 -2.13 -13.78 -11.28
CA PHE A 207 -2.25 -12.33 -11.17
C PHE A 207 -2.95 -11.88 -9.87
N VAL A 208 -3.98 -12.60 -9.43
CA VAL A 208 -4.64 -12.35 -8.14
C VAL A 208 -3.71 -12.79 -7.00
N CYS A 209 -3.15 -14.00 -7.08
CA CYS A 209 -2.27 -14.53 -6.03
C CYS A 209 -1.02 -13.67 -5.76
N ASP A 210 -0.46 -13.04 -6.80
CA ASP A 210 0.68 -12.12 -6.68
C ASP A 210 0.35 -10.84 -5.89
N ARG A 211 -0.94 -10.50 -5.74
CA ARG A 211 -1.43 -9.30 -5.02
C ARG A 211 -1.96 -9.57 -3.63
N LEU A 212 -2.13 -10.84 -3.27
CA LEU A 212 -2.58 -11.25 -1.95
C LEU A 212 -1.36 -11.51 -1.06
N LEU A 213 -1.29 -10.84 0.08
CA LEU A 213 -0.25 -11.01 1.06
C LEU A 213 -0.77 -11.81 2.25
N VAL A 214 0.00 -12.82 2.64
CA VAL A 214 -0.40 -13.82 3.62
C VAL A 214 0.66 -14.02 4.69
N VAL A 215 0.22 -14.50 5.86
CA VAL A 215 1.10 -14.98 6.93
C VAL A 215 0.87 -16.48 7.10
N LYS A 216 1.96 -17.25 7.22
CA LYS A 216 1.89 -18.70 7.43
C LYS A 216 1.44 -19.02 8.86
N LEU A 217 0.61 -20.06 8.99
CA LEU A 217 0.16 -20.59 10.29
C LEU A 217 1.14 -21.62 10.86
#